data_AF-A0A7W0PAM4-F1
#
_entry.id   AF-A0A7W0PAM4-F1
#
_cell.length_a   1.000
_cell.length_b   1.000
_cell.length_c   1.000
_cell.angle_alpha   90.00
_cell.angle_beta   90.00
_cell.angle_gamma   90.00
#
_symmetry.space_group_name_H-M   'P 1'
#
loop_
_entity.id
_entity.type
_entity.pdbx_description
1 polymer ?
#
loop_
_entity_poly.entity_id
_entity_poly.type
_entity_poly.pdbx_seq_one_letter_code
_entity_poly.pdbx_strand_id
1 'polypeptide(L)'
;MALAVTPLDGSATDVGLVSSARWLPYLVFGLVAGVLADRLRRRPVLVSTDLARAVLLGLIPLLAALDRLTIPTLMAFMIAFGLLSLMNDAAHQSFLPRLVPRTLLTPANARLEQSASVAQASGPVVAGGLISWLGAPIAVLVDAASYLVSGLLTATIRVADPKPERDPGTPSSIAREAKAGLSWVYGHRMLKPPALGTHGWFYFSSILATVYVPFVLLTLSLSAFAVGVTFRLAGIGRCWAAVSRPGSLVGSASPRRFPGLGCSRRGVSP
;
A
#
# COMPACT_ATOMS: atom_id res chain seq x y z
N MET A 1 14.64 7.65 -2.63
CA MET A 1 14.73 7.78 -1.16
C MET A 1 15.99 7.14 -0.60
N ALA A 2 16.27 5.84 -0.80
CA ALA A 2 17.55 5.22 -0.39
C ALA A 2 18.79 5.97 -0.93
N LEU A 3 18.71 6.48 -2.17
CA LEU A 3 19.77 7.28 -2.81
C LEU A 3 19.84 8.75 -2.34
N ALA A 4 18.93 9.21 -1.47
CA ALA A 4 19.03 10.53 -0.85
C ALA A 4 19.97 10.53 0.38
N VAL A 5 20.41 9.34 0.81
CA VAL A 5 21.35 9.14 1.92
C VAL A 5 22.81 9.21 1.42
N THR A 6 23.07 8.91 0.16
CA THR A 6 24.42 8.91 -0.42
C THR A 6 25.13 10.27 -0.40
N PRO A 7 24.46 11.43 -0.54
CA PRO A 7 25.10 12.74 -0.39
C PRO A 7 25.45 13.11 1.06
N LEU A 8 25.00 12.33 2.05
CA LEU A 8 25.19 12.60 3.49
C LEU A 8 26.33 11.76 4.10
N ASP A 9 27.19 11.15 3.28
CA ASP A 9 28.20 10.16 3.69
C ASP A 9 27.62 9.01 4.55
N GLY A 10 26.33 8.72 4.37
CA GLY A 10 25.61 7.72 5.16
C GLY A 10 26.12 6.30 4.89
N SER A 11 26.25 5.53 5.96
CA SER A 11 26.64 4.13 5.89
C SER A 11 25.54 3.26 5.26
N ALA A 12 25.87 2.04 4.85
CA ALA A 12 24.88 1.05 4.42
C ALA A 12 23.79 0.82 5.49
N THR A 13 24.15 0.96 6.77
CA THR A 13 23.23 0.89 7.91
C THR A 13 22.21 2.04 7.88
N ASP A 14 22.63 3.26 7.57
CA ASP A 14 21.74 4.43 7.51
C ASP A 14 20.72 4.31 6.38
N VAL A 15 21.14 3.81 5.22
CA VAL A 15 20.25 3.49 4.10
C VAL A 15 19.20 2.47 4.54
N GLY A 16 19.62 1.42 5.25
CA GLY A 16 18.74 0.39 5.81
C GLY A 16 17.74 0.94 6.83
N LEU A 17 18.20 1.77 7.77
CA LEU A 17 17.36 2.40 8.80
C LEU A 17 16.32 3.35 8.18
N VAL A 18 16.73 4.25 7.30
CA VAL A 18 15.82 5.18 6.60
C VAL A 18 14.79 4.42 5.77
N SER A 19 15.20 3.37 5.06
CA SER A 19 14.29 2.55 4.26
C SER A 19 13.27 1.79 5.13
N SER A 20 13.70 1.32 6.30
CA SER A 20 12.85 0.60 7.25
C SER A 20 11.89 1.53 8.00
N ALA A 21 12.31 2.78 8.27
CA ALA A 21 11.54 3.79 8.99
C ALA A 21 10.18 4.06 8.32
N ARG A 22 10.10 3.95 6.98
CA ARG A 22 8.84 4.07 6.22
C ARG A 22 7.82 2.97 6.54
N TRP A 23 8.26 1.78 6.93
CA TRP A 23 7.39 0.64 7.23
C TRP A 23 6.91 0.61 8.67
N LEU A 24 7.58 1.32 9.57
CA LEU A 24 7.24 1.38 10.99
C LEU A 24 5.76 1.75 11.25
N PRO A 25 5.17 2.74 10.56
CA PRO A 25 3.75 3.07 10.76
C PRO A 25 2.81 1.91 10.42
N TYR A 26 3.11 1.10 9.41
CA TYR A 26 2.29 -0.05 9.03
C TYR A 26 2.26 -1.11 10.15
N LEU A 27 3.41 -1.33 10.80
CA LEU A 27 3.53 -2.28 11.91
C LEU A 27 2.78 -1.83 13.16
N VAL A 28 2.90 -0.54 13.51
CA VAL A 28 2.35 -0.01 14.76
C VAL A 28 0.88 0.38 14.63
N PHE A 29 0.51 0.97 13.49
CA PHE A 29 -0.80 1.61 13.31
C PHE A 29 -1.68 0.94 12.25
N GLY A 30 -1.28 -0.18 11.65
CA GLY A 30 -2.05 -0.85 10.59
C GLY A 30 -3.50 -1.15 10.98
N LEU A 31 -3.74 -1.63 12.20
CA LEU A 31 -5.09 -1.93 12.69
C LEU A 31 -5.90 -0.67 13.02
N VAL A 32 -5.23 0.37 13.54
CA VAL A 32 -5.83 1.68 13.83
C VAL A 32 -6.24 2.37 12.53
N ALA A 33 -5.42 2.24 11.48
CA ALA A 33 -5.67 2.79 10.15
C ALA A 33 -6.97 2.26 9.53
N GLY A 34 -7.22 0.95 9.64
CA GLY A 34 -8.47 0.35 9.16
C GLY A 34 -9.69 0.96 9.85
N VAL A 35 -9.67 1.00 11.19
CA VAL A 35 -10.77 1.61 11.98
C VAL A 35 -10.97 3.09 11.62
N LEU A 36 -9.88 3.83 11.43
CA LEU A 36 -9.98 5.25 11.11
C LEU A 36 -10.50 5.48 9.68
N ALA A 37 -10.10 4.64 8.72
CA ALA A 37 -10.61 4.66 7.35
C ALA A 37 -12.10 4.34 7.26
N ASP A 38 -12.62 3.51 8.16
CA ASP A 38 -14.05 3.21 8.26
C ASP A 38 -14.86 4.39 8.83
N ARG A 39 -14.22 5.28 9.60
CA ARG A 39 -14.86 6.43 10.26
C ARG A 39 -14.77 7.73 9.45
N LEU A 40 -13.76 7.88 8.60
CA LEU A 40 -13.50 9.10 7.86
C LEU A 40 -14.12 9.09 6.46
N ARG A 41 -14.35 10.30 5.92
CA ARG A 41 -14.65 10.47 4.50
C ARG A 41 -13.38 10.13 3.71
N ARG A 42 -13.53 9.32 2.67
CA ARG A 42 -12.39 8.71 1.96
C ARG A 42 -11.74 9.72 1.05
N ARG A 43 -12.53 10.51 0.32
CA ARG A 43 -12.01 11.49 -0.64
C ARG A 43 -11.16 12.58 0.04
N PRO A 44 -11.59 13.23 1.15
CA PRO A 44 -10.75 14.18 1.85
C PRO A 44 -9.46 13.57 2.38
N VAL A 45 -9.47 12.30 2.81
CA VAL A 45 -8.26 11.60 3.29
C VAL A 45 -7.29 11.33 2.14
N LEU A 46 -7.79 10.85 0.99
CA LEU A 46 -6.95 10.63 -0.20
C LEU A 46 -6.29 11.95 -0.65
N VAL A 47 -7.09 13.01 -0.79
CA VAL A 47 -6.57 14.33 -1.21
C VAL A 47 -5.59 14.90 -0.19
N SER A 48 -5.93 14.90 1.11
CA SER A 48 -5.06 15.49 2.13
C SER A 48 -3.75 14.74 2.28
N THR A 49 -3.77 13.41 2.20
CA THR A 49 -2.56 12.59 2.32
C THR A 49 -1.67 12.70 1.09
N ASP A 50 -2.22 12.77 -0.13
CA ASP A 50 -1.45 13.02 -1.35
C ASP A 50 -0.78 14.40 -1.31
N LEU A 51 -1.52 15.45 -0.96
CA LEU A 51 -0.97 16.80 -0.84
C LEU A 51 0.08 16.91 0.28
N ALA A 52 -0.17 16.29 1.43
CA ALA A 52 0.80 16.26 2.52
C ALA A 52 2.09 15.52 2.12
N ARG A 53 1.99 14.41 1.36
CA ARG A 53 3.16 13.70 0.83
C ARG A 53 3.93 14.54 -0.19
N ALA A 54 3.23 15.26 -1.06
CA ALA A 54 3.87 16.18 -2.00
C ALA A 54 4.69 17.27 -1.28
N VAL A 55 4.10 17.91 -0.25
CA VAL A 55 4.81 18.90 0.57
C VAL A 55 5.99 18.27 1.31
N LEU A 56 5.75 17.13 1.95
CA LEU A 56 6.75 16.42 2.74
C LEU A 56 7.98 16.04 1.90
N LEU A 57 7.76 15.53 0.69
CA LEU A 57 8.83 15.21 -0.26
C LEU A 57 9.49 16.45 -0.84
N GLY A 58 8.74 17.51 -1.13
CA GLY A 58 9.27 18.78 -1.64
C GLY A 58 10.17 19.51 -0.63
N LEU A 59 9.95 19.31 0.68
CA LEU A 59 10.80 19.87 1.73
C LEU A 59 12.18 19.21 1.82
N ILE A 60 12.32 17.95 1.41
CA ILE A 60 13.60 17.21 1.49
C ILE A 60 14.71 17.89 0.68
N PRO A 61 14.54 18.17 -0.64
CA PRO A 61 15.58 18.85 -1.42
C PRO A 61 15.83 20.28 -0.95
N LEU A 62 14.82 20.96 -0.41
CA LEU A 62 14.99 22.30 0.19
C LEU A 62 15.90 22.24 1.43
N LEU A 63 15.67 21.29 2.33
CA LEU A 63 16.51 21.09 3.51
C LEU A 63 17.93 20.61 3.15
N ALA A 64 18.05 19.82 2.08
CA ALA A 64 19.35 19.41 1.55
C ALA A 64 20.13 20.63 1.04
N ALA A 65 19.48 21.54 0.29
CA ALA A 65 20.11 22.75 -0.22
C ALA A 65 20.51 23.76 0.87
N LEU A 66 19.93 23.66 2.06
CA LEU A 66 20.25 24.50 3.22
C LEU A 66 21.27 23.85 4.18
N ASP A 67 21.84 22.69 3.81
CA ASP A 67 22.73 21.88 4.66
C ASP A 67 22.12 21.55 6.04
N ARG A 68 20.78 21.46 6.12
CA ARG A 68 20.03 21.11 7.34
C ARG A 68 19.50 19.68 7.32
N LEU A 69 19.66 18.96 6.22
CA LEU A 69 19.20 17.59 6.10
C LEU A 69 20.16 16.65 6.83
N THR A 70 19.67 16.00 7.88
CA THR A 70 20.42 14.99 8.65
C THR A 70 19.71 13.64 8.61
N ILE A 71 20.42 12.53 8.88
CA ILE A 71 19.82 11.19 8.90
C ILE A 71 18.60 11.09 9.83
N PRO A 72 18.62 11.61 11.07
CA PRO A 72 17.44 11.60 11.94
C PRO A 72 16.24 12.37 11.35
N THR A 73 16.49 13.52 10.73
CA THR A 73 15.41 14.28 10.07
C THR A 73 14.81 13.46 8.93
N LEU A 74 15.64 12.86 8.08
CA LEU A 74 15.18 12.03 6.97
C LEU A 74 14.37 10.82 7.45
N MET A 75 14.77 10.18 8.56
CA MET A 75 13.98 9.12 9.18
C MET A 75 12.61 9.62 9.65
N ALA A 76 12.54 10.79 10.28
CA ALA A 76 11.27 11.39 10.68
C ALA A 76 10.38 11.70 9.46
N PHE A 77 10.95 12.22 8.37
CA PHE A 77 10.25 12.38 7.09
C PHE A 77 9.72 11.04 6.56
N MET A 78 10.49 9.96 6.64
CA MET A 78 10.06 8.63 6.17
C MET A 78 8.95 8.03 7.04
N ILE A 79 8.99 8.23 8.36
CA ILE A 79 7.91 7.81 9.27
C ILE A 79 6.63 8.58 8.95
N ALA A 80 6.71 9.90 8.81
CA ALA A 80 5.57 10.73 8.44
C ALA A 80 5.00 10.31 7.08
N PHE A 81 5.87 10.07 6.10
CA PHE A 81 5.49 9.58 4.78
C PHE A 81 4.76 8.24 4.88
N GLY A 82 5.30 7.28 5.65
CA GLY A 82 4.69 5.97 5.86
C GLY A 82 3.31 6.06 6.52
N LEU A 83 3.11 6.98 7.46
CA LEU A 83 1.81 7.20 8.10
C LEU A 83 0.78 7.75 7.12
N LEU A 84 1.18 8.70 6.27
CA LEU A 84 0.32 9.25 5.22
C LEU A 84 -0.02 8.19 4.17
N SER A 85 0.95 7.37 3.75
CA SER A 85 0.71 6.23 2.85
C SER A 85 -0.23 5.21 3.46
N LEU A 86 -0.06 4.87 4.73
CA LEU A 86 -0.94 3.93 5.43
C LEU A 86 -2.39 4.42 5.43
N MET A 87 -2.63 5.70 5.71
CA MET A 87 -3.99 6.28 5.65
C MET A 87 -4.54 6.28 4.22
N ASN A 88 -3.70 6.61 3.24
CA ASN A 88 -4.09 6.62 1.83
C ASN A 88 -4.48 5.23 1.32
N ASP A 89 -3.69 4.21 1.65
CA ASP A 89 -3.94 2.82 1.26
C ASP A 89 -5.27 2.33 1.86
N ALA A 90 -5.50 2.62 3.14
CA ALA A 90 -6.75 2.27 3.81
C ALA A 90 -7.97 2.98 3.19
N ALA A 91 -7.82 4.25 2.80
CA ALA A 91 -8.88 4.99 2.11
C ALA A 91 -9.13 4.46 0.68
N HIS A 92 -8.09 4.10 -0.07
CA HIS A 92 -8.22 3.56 -1.43
C HIS A 92 -8.99 2.23 -1.45
N GLN A 93 -8.66 1.30 -0.55
CA GLN A 93 -9.32 -0.01 -0.47
C GLN A 93 -10.84 0.13 -0.26
N SER A 94 -11.26 1.12 0.54
CA SER A 94 -12.67 1.39 0.83
C SER A 94 -13.35 2.29 -0.21
N PHE A 95 -12.60 2.99 -1.06
CA PHE A 95 -13.15 3.90 -2.06
C PHE A 95 -13.53 3.19 -3.36
N LEU A 96 -12.72 2.22 -3.82
CA LEU A 96 -12.95 1.51 -5.08
C LEU A 96 -14.35 0.85 -5.19
N PRO A 97 -14.88 0.17 -4.14
CA PRO A 97 -16.20 -0.44 -4.19
C PRO A 97 -17.38 0.52 -4.38
N ARG A 98 -17.15 1.83 -4.24
CA ARG A 98 -18.16 2.87 -4.45
C ARG A 98 -18.08 3.50 -5.83
N LEU A 99 -16.93 3.38 -6.49
CA LEU A 99 -16.68 3.92 -7.83
C LEU A 99 -17.20 3.01 -8.94
N VAL A 100 -17.16 1.70 -8.71
CA VAL A 100 -17.54 0.70 -9.72
C VAL A 100 -18.63 -0.23 -9.19
N PRO A 101 -19.58 -0.66 -10.05
CA PRO A 101 -20.52 -1.71 -9.71
C PRO A 101 -19.82 -2.98 -9.22
N ARG A 102 -20.48 -3.77 -8.36
CA ARG A 102 -19.92 -5.01 -7.80
C ARG A 102 -19.43 -6.00 -8.87
N THR A 103 -20.11 -6.05 -10.01
CA THR A 103 -19.75 -6.90 -11.16
C THR A 103 -18.42 -6.50 -11.81
N LEU A 104 -18.00 -5.24 -11.64
CA LEU A 104 -16.77 -4.69 -12.20
C LEU A 104 -15.62 -4.60 -11.16
N LEU A 105 -15.81 -5.05 -9.92
CA LEU A 105 -14.76 -4.96 -8.90
C LEU A 105 -13.54 -5.81 -9.21
N THR A 106 -13.74 -7.05 -9.63
CA THR A 106 -12.64 -7.93 -10.04
C THR A 106 -11.84 -7.34 -11.21
N PRO A 107 -12.45 -6.94 -12.34
CA PRO A 107 -11.69 -6.34 -13.44
C PRO A 107 -11.08 -4.97 -13.06
N ALA A 108 -11.73 -4.17 -12.21
CA ALA A 108 -11.14 -2.93 -11.71
C ALA A 108 -9.89 -3.17 -10.85
N ASN A 109 -9.94 -4.12 -9.91
CA ASN A 109 -8.78 -4.53 -9.11
C ASN A 109 -7.67 -5.10 -10.00
N ALA A 110 -8.00 -5.91 -11.00
CA ALA A 110 -7.02 -6.43 -11.94
C ALA A 110 -6.27 -5.30 -12.68
N ARG A 111 -6.98 -4.25 -13.12
CA ARG A 111 -6.35 -3.08 -13.77
C ARG A 111 -5.48 -2.27 -12.82
N LEU A 112 -5.89 -2.11 -11.56
CA LEU A 112 -5.08 -1.44 -10.54
C LEU A 112 -3.80 -2.22 -10.26
N GLU A 113 -3.90 -3.54 -10.09
CA GLU A 113 -2.75 -4.42 -9.87
C GLU A 113 -1.81 -4.47 -11.06
N GLN A 114 -2.34 -4.47 -12.29
CA GLN A 114 -1.54 -4.35 -13.50
C GLN A 114 -0.77 -3.03 -13.52
N SER A 115 -1.43 -1.91 -13.22
CA SER A 115 -0.80 -0.59 -13.17
C SER A 115 0.30 -0.54 -12.10
N ALA A 116 0.02 -1.09 -10.91
CA ALA A 116 0.98 -1.17 -9.82
C ALA A 116 2.17 -2.08 -10.15
N SER A 117 1.95 -3.19 -10.86
CA SER A 117 3.00 -4.10 -11.30
C SER A 117 3.93 -3.46 -12.33
N VAL A 118 3.36 -2.74 -13.30
CA VAL A 118 4.15 -1.96 -14.28
C VAL A 118 4.98 -0.90 -13.56
N ALA A 119 4.37 -0.11 -12.67
CA ALA A 119 5.06 0.91 -11.90
C ALA A 119 6.18 0.34 -11.03
N GLN A 120 5.98 -0.82 -10.40
CA GLN A 120 7.01 -1.50 -9.60
C GLN A 120 8.17 -2.04 -10.46
N ALA A 121 7.87 -2.53 -11.67
CA ALA A 121 8.88 -3.06 -12.58
C ALA A 121 9.72 -1.96 -13.23
N SER A 122 9.09 -0.87 -13.68
CA SER A 122 9.76 0.24 -14.37
C SER A 122 10.28 1.31 -13.42
N GLY A 123 9.66 1.47 -12.25
CA GLY A 123 9.94 2.54 -11.29
C GLY A 123 11.42 2.68 -10.93
N PRO A 124 12.11 1.61 -10.46
CA PRO A 124 13.54 1.68 -10.13
C PRO A 124 14.43 2.05 -11.33
N VAL A 125 14.07 1.60 -12.54
CA VAL A 125 14.84 1.91 -13.76
C VAL A 125 14.68 3.38 -14.14
N VAL A 126 13.44 3.88 -14.14
CA VAL A 126 13.13 5.29 -14.43
C VAL A 126 13.75 6.20 -13.36
N ALA A 127 13.60 5.86 -12.09
CA ALA A 127 14.19 6.62 -10.98
C ALA A 127 15.71 6.62 -11.04
N GLY A 128 16.34 5.49 -11.34
CA GLY A 128 17.80 5.39 -11.51
C GLY A 128 18.29 6.27 -12.65
N GLY A 129 17.65 6.22 -13.82
CA GLY A 129 17.99 7.08 -14.96
C GLY A 129 17.81 8.57 -14.65
N LEU A 130 16.70 8.93 -14.00
CA LEU A 130 16.40 10.30 -13.59
C LEU A 130 17.45 10.84 -12.63
N ILE A 131 17.86 10.03 -11.64
CA ILE A 131 18.89 10.41 -10.68
C ILE A 131 20.26 10.53 -11.36
N SER A 132 20.61 9.62 -12.26
CA SER A 132 21.89 9.66 -12.98
C SER A 132 22.02 10.88 -13.90
N TRP A 133 20.93 11.36 -14.48
CA TRP A 133 20.95 12.49 -15.41
C TRP A 133 20.70 13.85 -14.76
N LEU A 134 19.79 13.91 -13.79
CA LEU A 134 19.31 15.16 -13.18
C LEU A 134 19.66 15.27 -11.68
N GLY A 135 20.23 14.23 -11.10
CA GLY A 135 20.56 14.19 -9.68
C GLY A 135 19.38 13.78 -8.77
N ALA A 136 19.72 13.40 -7.54
CA ALA A 136 18.75 12.97 -6.54
C ALA A 136 17.69 14.04 -6.17
N PRO A 137 18.03 15.33 -5.99
CA PRO A 137 17.05 16.35 -5.62
C PRO A 137 15.92 16.51 -6.66
N ILE A 138 16.26 16.55 -7.94
CA ILE A 138 15.27 16.69 -9.03
C ILE A 138 14.37 15.45 -9.09
N ALA A 139 14.94 14.26 -8.92
CA ALA A 139 14.14 13.03 -8.89
C ALA A 139 13.11 13.02 -7.74
N VAL A 140 13.48 13.55 -6.57
CA VAL A 140 12.54 13.71 -5.44
C VAL A 140 11.45 14.75 -5.74
N LEU A 141 11.77 15.84 -6.43
CA LEU A 141 10.77 16.84 -6.85
C LEU A 141 9.78 16.28 -7.87
N VAL A 142 10.23 15.44 -8.81
CA VAL A 142 9.34 14.75 -9.76
C VAL A 142 8.39 13.79 -9.03
N ASP A 143 8.88 13.08 -8.01
CA ASP A 143 8.04 12.24 -7.15
C ASP A 143 7.01 13.08 -6.37
N ALA A 144 7.44 14.20 -5.78
CA ALA A 144 6.55 15.14 -5.10
C ALA A 144 5.44 15.70 -6.03
N ALA A 145 5.81 16.07 -7.26
CA ALA A 145 4.87 16.54 -8.28
C ALA A 145 3.86 15.46 -8.67
N SER A 146 4.29 14.19 -8.73
CA SER A 146 3.41 13.06 -9.02
C SER A 146 2.32 12.89 -7.94
N TYR A 147 2.68 13.04 -6.66
CA TYR A 147 1.69 13.06 -5.57
C TYR A 147 0.77 14.26 -5.62
N LEU A 148 1.28 15.44 -5.97
CA LEU A 148 0.45 16.64 -6.15
C LEU A 148 -0.60 16.42 -7.26
N VAL A 149 -0.16 15.90 -8.41
CA VAL A 149 -1.06 15.57 -9.53
C VAL A 149 -2.10 14.52 -9.11
N SER A 150 -1.70 13.47 -8.39
CA SER A 150 -2.62 12.47 -7.85
C SER A 150 -3.69 13.09 -6.94
N GLY A 151 -3.27 13.95 -6.01
CA GLY A 151 -4.18 14.64 -5.09
C GLY A 151 -5.18 15.54 -5.82
N LEU A 152 -4.70 16.30 -6.83
CA LEU A 152 -5.55 17.16 -7.65
C LEU A 152 -6.53 16.34 -8.51
N LEU A 153 -6.07 15.29 -9.18
CA LEU A 153 -6.93 14.41 -9.97
C LEU A 153 -8.01 13.77 -9.08
N THR A 154 -7.63 13.26 -7.92
CA THR A 154 -8.59 12.71 -6.94
C THR A 154 -9.56 13.77 -6.43
N ALA A 155 -9.10 15.01 -6.28
CA ALA A 155 -9.95 16.15 -5.94
C ALA A 155 -10.94 16.51 -7.06
N THR A 156 -10.71 16.15 -8.32
CA THR A 156 -11.68 16.38 -9.40
C THR A 156 -12.77 15.31 -9.50
N ILE A 157 -12.59 14.13 -8.88
CA ILE A 157 -13.56 13.04 -8.92
C ILE A 157 -14.87 13.45 -8.23
N ARG A 158 -15.95 13.57 -9.01
CA ARG A 158 -17.29 13.91 -8.52
C ARG A 158 -18.05 12.65 -8.15
N VAL A 159 -17.90 12.20 -6.91
CA VAL A 159 -18.60 11.05 -6.35
C VAL A 159 -19.21 11.45 -5.01
N ALA A 160 -20.44 11.01 -4.76
CA ALA A 160 -21.07 11.15 -3.45
C ALA A 160 -20.26 10.34 -2.42
N ASP A 161 -19.58 11.04 -1.52
CA ASP A 161 -18.87 10.43 -0.39
C ASP A 161 -19.59 10.78 0.92
N PRO A 162 -20.79 10.22 1.16
CA PRO A 162 -21.48 10.46 2.41
C PRO A 162 -20.60 9.91 3.54
N LYS A 163 -20.62 10.65 4.66
CA LYS A 163 -19.90 10.25 5.88
C LYS A 163 -20.35 8.82 6.22
N PRO A 164 -19.42 7.90 6.53
CA PRO A 164 -19.80 6.56 6.98
C PRO A 164 -20.78 6.68 8.14
N GLU A 165 -21.95 6.06 7.98
CA GLU A 165 -22.95 5.99 9.04
C GLU A 165 -22.49 4.91 10.03
N ARG A 166 -22.51 5.27 11.30
CA ARG A 166 -21.96 4.43 12.35
C ARG A 166 -23.07 3.62 12.98
N ASP A 167 -22.91 2.30 12.99
CA ASP A 167 -23.84 1.41 13.67
C ASP A 167 -23.85 1.74 15.18
N PRO A 168 -25.01 2.01 15.80
CA PRO A 168 -25.13 2.22 17.24
C PRO A 168 -24.44 1.16 18.12
N GLY A 169 -24.29 -0.07 17.62
CA GLY A 169 -23.61 -1.17 18.32
C GLY A 169 -22.08 -1.14 18.26
N THR A 170 -21.45 -0.28 17.45
CA THR A 170 -19.97 -0.25 17.34
C THR A 170 -19.31 0.39 18.55
N PRO A 171 -18.26 -0.23 19.14
CA PRO A 171 -17.54 0.33 20.28
C PRO A 171 -16.99 1.74 20.01
N SER A 172 -17.09 2.63 21.00
CA SER A 172 -16.52 3.99 20.92
C SER A 172 -14.99 4.02 20.82
N SER A 173 -14.33 3.11 21.53
CA SER A 173 -12.87 3.02 21.59
C SER A 173 -12.31 2.27 20.37
N ILE A 174 -11.31 2.88 19.72
CA ILE A 174 -10.61 2.31 18.56
C ILE A 174 -10.01 0.95 18.92
N ALA A 175 -9.41 0.80 20.10
CA ALA A 175 -8.81 -0.47 20.52
C ALA A 175 -9.84 -1.60 20.67
N ARG A 176 -11.05 -1.29 21.15
CA ARG A 176 -12.13 -2.28 21.28
C ARG A 176 -12.69 -2.67 19.92
N GLU A 177 -12.85 -1.72 19.01
CA GLU A 177 -13.30 -1.97 17.64
C GLU A 177 -12.27 -2.80 16.85
N ALA A 178 -10.99 -2.44 16.96
CA ALA A 178 -9.86 -3.19 16.44
C ALA A 178 -9.85 -4.65 16.93
N LYS A 179 -10.02 -4.87 18.23
CA LYS A 179 -10.10 -6.22 18.82
C LYS A 179 -11.34 -6.99 18.36
N ALA A 180 -12.49 -6.32 18.26
CA ALA A 180 -13.73 -6.94 17.78
C ALA A 180 -13.60 -7.38 16.32
N GLY A 181 -13.05 -6.54 15.44
CA GLY A 181 -12.77 -6.87 14.05
C GLY A 181 -11.79 -8.03 13.91
N LEU A 182 -10.71 -8.03 14.69
CA LEU A 182 -9.72 -9.11 14.69
C LEU A 182 -10.34 -10.45 15.12
N SER A 183 -11.09 -10.44 16.22
CA SER A 183 -11.83 -11.61 16.72
C SER A 183 -12.81 -12.13 15.67
N TRP A 184 -13.52 -11.23 14.99
CA TRP A 184 -14.46 -11.59 13.95
C TRP A 184 -13.77 -12.24 12.74
N VAL A 185 -12.69 -11.66 12.22
CA VAL A 185 -11.96 -12.21 11.07
C VAL A 185 -11.44 -13.62 11.35
N TYR A 186 -10.78 -13.85 12.49
CA TYR A 186 -10.23 -15.17 12.82
C TYR A 186 -11.26 -16.15 13.37
N GLY A 187 -12.41 -15.68 13.85
CA GLY A 187 -13.54 -16.52 14.25
C GLY A 187 -14.40 -16.95 13.06
N HIS A 188 -14.38 -16.22 11.94
CA HIS A 188 -15.29 -16.46 10.83
C HIS A 188 -14.76 -17.51 9.84
N ARG A 189 -15.58 -18.54 9.55
CA ARG A 189 -15.19 -19.72 8.75
C ARG A 189 -14.74 -19.42 7.32
N MET A 190 -15.25 -18.34 6.71
CA MET A 190 -14.88 -17.97 5.34
C MET A 190 -13.69 -16.99 5.26
N LEU A 191 -13.43 -16.21 6.33
CA LEU A 191 -12.38 -15.19 6.34
C LEU A 191 -11.08 -15.67 6.98
N LYS A 192 -11.16 -16.63 7.91
CA LYS A 192 -9.99 -17.21 8.56
C LYS A 192 -9.00 -17.85 7.57
N PRO A 193 -9.41 -18.69 6.60
CA PRO A 193 -8.45 -19.31 5.67
C PRO A 193 -7.64 -18.31 4.84
N PRO A 194 -8.23 -17.31 4.15
CA PRO A 194 -7.44 -16.33 3.41
C PRO A 194 -6.59 -15.43 4.31
N ALA A 195 -7.05 -15.09 5.51
CA ALA A 195 -6.25 -14.35 6.48
C ALA A 195 -4.99 -15.13 6.89
N LEU A 196 -5.13 -16.40 7.27
CA LEU A 196 -4.00 -17.26 7.63
C LEU A 196 -3.07 -17.53 6.44
N GLY A 197 -3.64 -17.72 5.24
CA GLY A 197 -2.85 -17.87 4.02
C GLY A 197 -1.99 -16.63 3.72
N THR A 198 -2.52 -15.44 3.99
CA THR A 198 -1.79 -14.17 3.81
C THR A 198 -0.63 -14.06 4.80
N HIS A 199 -0.82 -14.42 6.07
CA HIS A 199 0.27 -14.49 7.06
C HIS A 199 1.35 -15.49 6.67
N GLY A 200 0.95 -16.69 6.24
CA GLY A 200 1.87 -17.70 5.75
C GLY A 200 2.70 -17.16 4.57
N TRP A 201 2.04 -16.57 3.59
CA TRP A 201 2.70 -15.95 2.43
C TRP A 201 3.73 -14.90 2.85
N PHE A 202 3.35 -13.95 3.72
CA PHE A 202 4.29 -12.92 4.19
C PHE A 202 5.48 -13.51 4.94
N TYR A 203 5.25 -14.51 5.79
CA TYR A 203 6.29 -15.19 6.55
C TYR A 203 7.30 -15.90 5.63
N PHE A 204 6.82 -16.75 4.71
CA PHE A 204 7.69 -17.47 3.78
C PHE A 204 8.39 -16.54 2.79
N SER A 205 7.70 -15.52 2.30
CA SER A 205 8.30 -14.51 1.42
C SER A 205 9.41 -13.73 2.13
N SER A 206 9.27 -13.45 3.42
CA SER A 206 10.30 -12.76 4.21
C SER A 206 11.54 -13.61 4.41
N ILE A 207 11.36 -14.91 4.70
CA ILE A 207 12.47 -15.88 4.78
C ILE A 207 13.21 -15.93 3.44
N LEU A 208 12.48 -16.10 2.34
CA LEU A 208 13.07 -16.16 1.01
C LEU A 208 13.84 -14.89 0.69
N ALA A 209 13.24 -13.71 0.88
CA ALA A 209 13.90 -12.43 0.61
C ALA A 209 15.20 -12.24 1.41
N THR A 210 15.24 -12.73 2.64
CA THR A 210 16.42 -12.60 3.53
C THR A 210 17.55 -13.54 3.13
N VAL A 211 17.23 -14.81 2.83
CA VAL A 211 18.23 -15.86 2.57
C VAL A 211 18.71 -15.85 1.12
N TYR A 212 17.88 -15.40 0.18
CA TYR A 212 18.14 -15.54 -1.26
C TYR A 212 19.41 -14.82 -1.71
N VAL A 213 19.61 -13.56 -1.33
CA VAL A 213 20.77 -12.77 -1.78
C VAL A 213 22.10 -13.35 -1.25
N PRO A 214 22.24 -13.64 0.07
CA PRO A 214 23.43 -14.32 0.58
C PRO A 214 23.68 -15.68 -0.06
N PHE A 215 22.65 -16.50 -0.28
CA PHE A 215 22.80 -17.82 -0.91
C PHE A 215 23.38 -17.72 -2.32
N VAL A 216 22.87 -16.81 -3.15
CA VAL A 216 23.36 -16.62 -4.52
C VAL A 216 24.79 -16.08 -4.55
N LEU A 217 25.13 -15.14 -3.66
CA LEU A 217 26.44 -14.48 -3.66
C LEU A 217 27.53 -15.30 -2.94
N LEU A 218 27.20 -15.98 -1.85
CA LEU A 218 28.17 -16.64 -0.96
C LEU A 218 28.23 -18.16 -1.14
N THR A 219 27.12 -18.81 -1.53
CA THR A 219 27.08 -20.27 -1.72
C THR A 219 27.20 -20.66 -3.18
N LEU A 220 26.48 -19.97 -4.08
CA LEU A 220 26.58 -20.19 -5.52
C LEU A 220 27.72 -19.40 -6.18
N SER A 221 28.34 -18.46 -5.46
CA SER A 221 29.41 -17.59 -5.94
C SER A 221 29.06 -16.85 -7.25
N LEU A 222 27.78 -16.57 -7.46
CA LEU A 222 27.30 -15.85 -8.64
C LEU A 222 27.40 -14.33 -8.42
N SER A 223 27.46 -13.59 -9.52
CA SER A 223 27.59 -12.13 -9.47
C SER A 223 26.29 -11.44 -9.04
N ALA A 224 26.40 -10.20 -8.54
CA ALA A 224 25.24 -9.35 -8.25
C ALA A 224 24.34 -9.12 -9.48
N PHE A 225 24.89 -9.24 -10.68
CA PHE A 225 24.13 -9.22 -11.92
C PHE A 225 23.13 -10.40 -12.00
N ALA A 226 23.54 -11.61 -11.61
CA ALA A 226 22.65 -12.77 -11.60
C ALA A 226 21.46 -12.59 -10.65
N VAL A 227 21.71 -12.01 -9.47
CA VAL A 227 20.65 -11.60 -8.51
C VAL A 227 19.70 -10.59 -9.15
N GLY A 228 20.23 -9.61 -9.87
CA GLY A 228 19.41 -8.63 -10.60
C GLY A 228 18.54 -9.26 -11.69
N VAL A 229 19.08 -10.23 -12.44
CA VAL A 229 18.35 -10.95 -13.49
C VAL A 229 17.20 -11.77 -12.91
N THR A 230 17.40 -12.49 -11.82
CA THR A 230 16.33 -13.30 -11.20
C THR A 230 15.23 -12.44 -10.60
N PHE A 231 15.55 -11.30 -9.98
CA PHE A 231 14.51 -10.35 -9.54
C PHE A 231 13.73 -9.76 -10.71
N ARG A 232 14.37 -9.48 -11.85
CA ARG A 232 13.67 -9.03 -13.08
C ARG A 232 12.74 -10.12 -13.63
N LEU A 233 13.20 -11.36 -13.72
CA LEU A 233 12.38 -12.49 -14.17
C LEU A 233 11.17 -12.71 -13.26
N ALA A 234 11.34 -12.59 -11.94
CA ALA A 234 10.23 -12.63 -10.99
C ALA A 234 9.22 -11.47 -11.20
N GLY A 235 9.71 -10.28 -11.57
CA GLY A 235 8.87 -9.14 -11.96
C GLY A 235 8.07 -9.39 -13.25
N ILE A 236 8.71 -9.97 -14.27
CA ILE A 236 8.07 -10.35 -15.54
C ILE A 236 7.01 -11.44 -15.29
N GLY A 237 7.30 -12.44 -14.45
CA GLY A 237 6.34 -13.48 -14.09
C GLY A 237 5.07 -12.93 -13.42
N ARG A 238 5.22 -11.91 -12.55
CA ARG A 238 4.07 -11.20 -11.96
C ARG A 238 3.24 -10.46 -13.02
N CYS A 239 3.89 -9.78 -13.95
CA CYS A 239 3.20 -9.11 -15.06
C CYS A 239 2.49 -10.11 -15.98
N TRP A 240 3.14 -11.23 -16.29
CA TRP A 240 2.56 -12.28 -17.12
C TRP A 240 1.37 -12.93 -16.45
N ALA A 241 1.44 -13.26 -15.15
CA ALA A 241 0.32 -13.78 -14.38
C ALA A 241 -0.86 -12.78 -14.30
N ALA A 242 -0.58 -11.47 -14.29
CA ALA A 242 -1.60 -10.43 -14.31
C ALA A 242 -2.28 -10.29 -15.69
N VAL A 243 -1.59 -10.66 -16.78
CA VAL A 243 -2.13 -10.62 -18.15
C VAL A 243 -2.79 -11.95 -18.55
N SER A 244 -2.24 -13.08 -18.10
CA SER A 244 -2.67 -14.42 -18.52
C SER A 244 -3.87 -14.96 -17.74
N ARG A 245 -4.28 -14.30 -16.64
CA ARG A 245 -5.47 -14.68 -15.87
C ARG A 245 -6.74 -14.48 -16.72
N PRO A 246 -7.42 -15.56 -17.14
CA PRO A 246 -8.67 -15.45 -17.88
C PRO A 246 -9.76 -14.88 -16.98
N GLY A 247 -10.45 -13.82 -17.43
CA GLY A 247 -11.60 -13.24 -16.73
C GLY A 247 -12.75 -14.23 -16.46
N SER A 248 -12.75 -15.38 -17.15
CA SER A 248 -13.74 -16.45 -17.02
C SER A 248 -13.57 -17.35 -15.78
N LEU A 249 -12.38 -17.43 -15.17
CA LEU A 249 -12.15 -18.30 -14.01
C LEU A 249 -12.56 -17.66 -12.67
N VAL A 250 -12.81 -16.35 -12.64
CA VAL A 250 -13.31 -15.66 -11.43
C VAL A 250 -14.84 -15.57 -11.43
N GLY A 251 -15.50 -15.88 -12.57
CA GLY A 251 -16.95 -15.80 -12.72
C GLY A 251 -17.75 -17.05 -12.32
N SER A 252 -17.11 -18.18 -11.99
CA SER A 252 -17.83 -19.45 -11.77
C SER A 252 -18.12 -19.80 -10.31
N ALA A 253 -17.72 -18.97 -9.34
CA ALA A 253 -18.25 -19.05 -7.99
C ALA A 253 -19.66 -18.45 -7.98
N SER A 254 -20.63 -19.22 -8.49
CA SER A 254 -22.04 -18.88 -8.33
C SER A 254 -22.32 -18.60 -6.85
N PRO A 255 -23.11 -17.58 -6.51
CA PRO A 255 -23.66 -17.49 -5.18
C PRO A 255 -24.58 -18.71 -5.05
N ARG A 256 -24.07 -19.80 -4.47
CA ARG A 256 -24.91 -20.87 -3.97
C ARG A 256 -25.93 -20.17 -3.09
N ARG A 257 -27.20 -20.15 -3.55
CA ARG A 257 -28.35 -19.71 -2.76
C ARG A 257 -28.19 -20.34 -1.39
N PHE A 258 -27.88 -19.54 -0.38
CA PHE A 258 -27.99 -19.97 1.01
C PHE A 258 -29.48 -20.17 1.27
N PRO A 259 -29.97 -21.40 1.50
CA PRO A 259 -31.33 -21.60 1.94
C PRO A 259 -31.37 -21.22 3.43
N GLY A 260 -32.22 -20.26 3.80
CA GLY A 260 -32.66 -20.08 5.18
C GLY A 260 -31.88 -19.08 6.02
N LEU A 261 -32.06 -17.80 5.75
CA LEU A 261 -32.13 -16.79 6.83
C LEU A 261 -33.48 -16.11 6.68
N GLY A 262 -34.47 -16.65 7.40
CA GLY A 262 -35.82 -16.10 7.46
C GLY A 262 -35.79 -14.68 7.99
N CYS A 263 -36.23 -13.73 7.18
CA CYS A 263 -36.71 -12.45 7.67
C CYS A 263 -37.89 -12.71 8.62
N SER A 264 -37.67 -12.61 9.92
CA SER A 264 -38.75 -12.44 10.87
C SER A 264 -39.29 -11.03 10.74
N ARG A 265 -40.27 -10.86 9.84
CA ARG A 265 -41.25 -9.78 9.92
C ARG A 265 -42.01 -9.96 11.25
N ARG A 266 -41.61 -9.25 12.31
CA ARG A 266 -42.56 -8.77 13.31
C ARG A 266 -43.17 -7.51 12.68
N GLY A 267 -44.43 -7.47 12.27
CA GLY A 267 -45.60 -7.81 13.07
C GLY A 267 -46.06 -6.51 13.74
N VAL A 268 -46.56 -5.57 12.93
CA VAL A 268 -47.31 -4.41 13.41
C VAL A 268 -48.64 -4.42 12.66
N SER A 269 -49.69 -4.77 13.39
CA SER A 269 -51.09 -4.47 13.11
C SER A 269 -51.91 -4.73 14.38
N PRO A 270 -53.13 -4.17 14.50
CA PRO A 270 -53.79 -3.20 13.64
C PRO A 270 -53.73 -1.75 14.17
#